data_AF-A0A534C8E1-F1
#
_entry.id   AF-A0A534C8E1-F1
#
_cell.length_a   1.000
_cell.length_b   1.000
_cell.length_c   1.000
_cell.angle_alpha   90.00
_cell.angle_beta   90.00
_cell.angle_gamma   90.00
#
_symmetry.space_group_name_H-M   'P 1'
#
loop_
_entity.id
_entity.type
_entity.pdbx_description
1 polymer ?
#
loop_
_entity_poly.entity_id
_entity_poly.type
_entity_poly.pdbx_seq_one_letter_code
_entity_poly.pdbx_strand_id
1 'polypeptide(L)'
;MSAPQLRSATSKDMESIRVLLEHNGLPTSDLLSSKPQFIVACEGAKILGTGALQRFGSCALLRSVAVASGRRGSGLGRIIVEDLERLARAARITEVILLTPVAQRFFEHQGYRVIDRHEVPRDVQGSEEFRSLCPASATCMAKTLAEPSQPMTDRPYNVLFLCTGNSARSILAEALTNQWGRGRFRGFSAGSHPRGEVHPIALELLRHMKLPIEGLRTKSWGEFAAPGAAPLDFVFTVCDNAAGEVCPYWPGQPVTAHWGVPDPAAVQGSETEKWVAFRESFRLLDNRIKIFTSLPLASLDRVKLQERLDAIGKARPEGAA
;
A
#
# COMPACT_ATOMS: atom_id res chain seq x y z
N MET A 1 -5.00 8.14 -24.62
CA MET A 1 -5.99 7.12 -24.19
C MET A 1 -5.97 7.08 -22.67
N SER A 2 -7.14 7.11 -22.03
CA SER A 2 -7.22 7.15 -20.57
C SER A 2 -6.84 5.77 -19.99
N ALA A 3 -6.15 5.75 -18.85
CA ALA A 3 -5.84 4.48 -18.19
C ALA A 3 -7.14 3.83 -17.66
N PRO A 4 -7.35 2.52 -17.84
CA PRO A 4 -8.54 1.86 -17.32
C PRO A 4 -8.54 1.91 -15.78
N GLN A 5 -9.68 2.29 -15.20
CA GLN A 5 -9.87 2.40 -13.75
C GLN A 5 -10.30 1.04 -13.19
N LEU A 6 -9.63 0.56 -12.14
CA LEU A 6 -10.07 -0.61 -11.38
C LEU A 6 -10.95 -0.18 -10.20
N ARG A 7 -12.05 -0.91 -9.99
CA ARG A 7 -12.93 -0.74 -8.82
C ARG A 7 -13.70 -2.02 -8.52
N SER A 8 -14.22 -2.13 -7.30
CA SER A 8 -15.22 -3.14 -6.98
C SER A 8 -16.47 -2.99 -7.86
N ALA A 9 -17.04 -4.12 -8.26
CA ALA A 9 -18.29 -4.13 -9.01
C ALA A 9 -19.48 -3.78 -8.09
N THR A 10 -20.51 -3.22 -8.71
CA THR A 10 -21.79 -2.89 -8.11
C THR A 10 -22.89 -3.73 -8.77
N SER A 11 -24.10 -3.70 -8.22
CA SER A 11 -25.25 -4.37 -8.84
C SER A 11 -25.51 -3.94 -10.28
N LYS A 12 -25.16 -2.70 -10.64
CA LYS A 12 -25.29 -2.15 -12.01
C LYS A 12 -24.33 -2.79 -13.01
N ASP A 13 -23.22 -3.37 -12.54
CA ASP A 13 -22.18 -3.95 -13.40
C ASP A 13 -22.47 -5.40 -13.79
N MET A 14 -23.37 -6.08 -13.06
CA MET A 14 -23.55 -7.53 -13.15
C MET A 14 -23.93 -8.01 -14.55
N GLU A 15 -24.80 -7.28 -15.25
CA GLU A 15 -25.19 -7.64 -16.61
C GLU A 15 -24.01 -7.51 -17.58
N SER A 16 -23.21 -6.45 -17.46
CA SER A 16 -22.01 -6.27 -18.28
C SER A 16 -20.92 -7.30 -17.98
N ILE A 17 -20.77 -7.70 -16.72
CA ILE A 17 -19.88 -8.79 -16.31
C ILE A 17 -20.35 -10.11 -16.94
N ARG A 18 -21.64 -10.44 -16.83
CA ARG A 18 -22.23 -11.65 -17.39
C ARG A 18 -21.98 -11.74 -18.89
N VAL A 19 -22.30 -10.68 -19.63
CA VAL A 19 -22.06 -10.59 -21.08
C VAL A 19 -20.59 -10.78 -21.41
N LEU A 20 -19.66 -10.15 -20.67
CA LEU A 20 -18.23 -10.30 -20.89
C LEU A 20 -17.75 -11.74 -20.66
N LEU A 21 -18.23 -12.41 -19.61
CA LEU A 21 -17.87 -13.79 -19.31
C LEU A 21 -18.38 -14.76 -20.40
N GLU A 22 -19.63 -14.60 -20.83
CA GLU A 22 -20.23 -15.41 -21.90
C GLU A 22 -19.46 -15.28 -23.22
N HIS A 23 -19.07 -14.06 -23.61
CA HIS A 23 -18.24 -13.83 -24.79
C HIS A 23 -16.83 -14.45 -24.69
N ASN A 24 -16.37 -14.77 -23.48
CA ASN A 24 -15.11 -15.46 -23.22
C ASN A 24 -15.30 -16.96 -22.96
N GLY A 25 -16.52 -17.49 -23.12
CA GLY A 25 -16.82 -18.90 -22.89
C GLY A 25 -16.70 -19.34 -21.43
N LEU A 26 -16.87 -18.40 -20.49
CA LEU A 26 -16.81 -18.69 -19.05
C LEU A 26 -18.22 -18.85 -18.47
N PRO A 27 -18.39 -19.74 -17.47
CA PRO A 27 -19.69 -19.99 -16.85
C PRO A 27 -20.22 -18.76 -16.09
N THR A 28 -21.53 -18.56 -16.13
CA THR A 28 -22.25 -17.43 -15.51
C THR A 28 -23.43 -17.84 -14.62
N SER A 29 -23.73 -19.13 -14.52
CA SER A 29 -24.94 -19.64 -13.86
C SER A 29 -24.98 -19.41 -12.35
N ASP A 30 -23.84 -19.26 -11.70
CA ASP A 30 -23.69 -19.22 -10.25
C ASP A 30 -23.25 -17.87 -9.69
N LEU A 31 -23.16 -16.83 -10.54
CA LEU A 31 -22.65 -15.51 -10.17
C LEU A 31 -23.44 -14.87 -9.03
N LEU A 32 -24.70 -15.25 -8.85
CA LEU A 32 -25.61 -14.71 -7.82
C LEU A 32 -25.70 -15.59 -6.56
N SER A 33 -25.59 -16.92 -6.69
CA SER A 33 -25.71 -17.87 -5.56
C SER A 33 -24.47 -17.88 -4.68
N SER A 34 -23.30 -17.76 -5.30
CA SER A 34 -21.98 -17.92 -4.66
C SER A 34 -21.41 -16.65 -4.01
N LYS A 35 -22.04 -15.49 -4.24
CA LYS A 35 -21.65 -14.14 -3.73
C LYS A 35 -20.14 -13.83 -3.79
N PRO A 36 -19.46 -14.04 -4.93
CA PRO A 36 -18.04 -13.71 -5.05
C PRO A 36 -17.86 -12.19 -5.11
N GLN A 37 -16.72 -11.71 -4.61
CA GLN A 37 -16.35 -10.30 -4.69
C GLN A 37 -15.74 -10.00 -6.05
N PHE A 38 -16.46 -9.26 -6.90
CA PHE A 38 -16.00 -8.86 -8.23
C PHE A 38 -15.20 -7.55 -8.22
N ILE A 39 -14.16 -7.52 -9.06
CA ILE A 39 -13.48 -6.31 -9.51
C ILE A 39 -13.67 -6.16 -11.01
N VAL A 40 -13.90 -4.93 -11.44
CA VAL A 40 -14.03 -4.56 -12.85
C VAL A 40 -12.96 -3.54 -13.22
N ALA A 41 -12.41 -3.67 -14.42
CA ALA A 41 -11.58 -2.66 -15.04
C ALA A 41 -12.38 -1.94 -16.12
N CYS A 42 -12.56 -0.63 -15.97
CA CYS A 42 -13.48 0.15 -16.79
C CYS A 42 -12.79 1.34 -17.49
N GLU A 43 -13.31 1.72 -18.65
CA GLU A 43 -12.99 2.99 -19.31
C GLU A 43 -14.33 3.73 -19.51
N GLY A 44 -14.57 4.75 -18.67
CA GLY A 44 -15.90 5.33 -18.52
C GLY A 44 -16.91 4.29 -18.01
N ALA A 45 -18.05 4.15 -18.71
CA ALA A 45 -19.08 3.17 -18.38
C ALA A 45 -18.79 1.75 -18.93
N LYS A 46 -17.76 1.58 -19.77
CA LYS A 46 -17.49 0.31 -20.45
C LYS A 46 -16.59 -0.58 -19.59
N ILE A 47 -17.04 -1.80 -19.31
CA ILE A 47 -16.22 -2.84 -18.66
C ILE A 47 -15.31 -3.49 -19.71
N LEU A 48 -14.01 -3.46 -19.45
CA LEU A 48 -12.97 -4.01 -20.32
C LEU A 48 -12.36 -5.30 -19.77
N GLY A 49 -12.52 -5.55 -18.47
CA GLY A 49 -12.09 -6.76 -17.82
C GLY A 49 -12.78 -6.95 -16.47
N THR A 50 -12.82 -8.19 -16.01
CA THR A 50 -13.42 -8.58 -14.74
C THR A 50 -12.64 -9.75 -14.12
N GLY A 51 -12.77 -9.91 -12.82
CA GLY A 51 -12.31 -11.07 -12.07
C GLY A 51 -12.99 -11.10 -10.71
N ALA A 52 -13.12 -12.29 -10.13
CA ALA A 52 -13.82 -12.46 -8.87
C ALA A 52 -13.03 -13.31 -7.88
N LEU A 53 -13.23 -13.03 -6.60
CA LEU A 53 -12.65 -13.78 -5.49
C LEU A 53 -13.77 -14.27 -4.56
N GLN A 54 -13.82 -15.58 -4.32
CA GLN A 54 -14.72 -16.20 -3.35
C GLN A 54 -13.92 -16.77 -2.17
N ARG A 55 -14.34 -16.51 -0.93
CA ARG A 55 -13.54 -16.83 0.26
C ARG A 55 -14.02 -18.11 0.94
N PHE A 56 -13.07 -18.90 1.42
CA PHE A 56 -13.26 -20.17 2.12
C PHE A 56 -12.24 -20.27 3.27
N GLY A 57 -12.59 -19.73 4.44
CA GLY A 57 -11.67 -19.67 5.57
C GLY A 57 -10.39 -18.88 5.24
N SER A 58 -9.22 -19.51 5.34
CA SER A 58 -7.92 -18.94 4.98
C SER A 58 -7.59 -19.06 3.48
N CYS A 59 -8.47 -19.67 2.69
CA CYS A 59 -8.27 -19.87 1.25
C CYS A 59 -9.28 -19.06 0.44
N ALA A 60 -8.96 -18.78 -0.82
CA ALA A 60 -9.91 -18.18 -1.72
C ALA A 60 -9.84 -18.76 -3.13
N LEU A 61 -10.98 -18.80 -3.80
CA LEU A 61 -11.12 -19.21 -5.18
C LEU A 61 -11.11 -17.96 -6.08
N LEU A 62 -10.10 -17.88 -6.95
CA LEU A 62 -10.02 -16.91 -8.03
C LEU A 62 -10.76 -17.47 -9.24
N ARG A 63 -11.76 -16.73 -9.70
CA ARG A 63 -12.68 -17.17 -10.76
C ARG A 63 -13.08 -16.02 -11.67
N SER A 64 -13.77 -16.36 -12.76
CA SER A 64 -14.41 -15.37 -13.65
C SER A 64 -13.45 -14.30 -14.17
N VAL A 65 -12.18 -14.65 -14.40
CA VAL A 65 -11.16 -13.72 -14.91
C VAL A 65 -11.31 -13.63 -16.43
N ALA A 66 -11.74 -12.47 -16.93
CA ALA A 66 -11.93 -12.23 -18.36
C ALA A 66 -11.48 -10.82 -18.76
N VAL A 67 -10.97 -10.70 -19.98
CA VAL A 67 -10.58 -9.43 -20.61
C VAL A 67 -11.19 -9.38 -22.00
N ALA A 68 -11.79 -8.24 -22.35
CA ALA A 68 -12.35 -8.00 -23.68
C ALA A 68 -11.31 -8.27 -24.76
N SER A 69 -11.70 -8.94 -25.85
CA SER A 69 -10.80 -9.43 -26.90
C SER A 69 -9.84 -8.36 -27.42
N GLY A 70 -10.34 -7.16 -27.72
CA GLY A 70 -9.54 -6.01 -28.18
C GLY A 70 -8.60 -5.38 -27.14
N ARG A 71 -8.57 -5.91 -25.90
CA ARG A 71 -7.68 -5.46 -24.81
C ARG A 71 -6.81 -6.58 -24.26
N ARG A 72 -6.84 -7.78 -24.84
CA ARG A 72 -5.91 -8.87 -24.49
C ARG A 72 -4.47 -8.45 -24.82
N GLY A 73 -3.49 -8.93 -24.06
CA GLY A 73 -2.08 -8.54 -24.22
C GLY A 73 -1.71 -7.16 -23.67
N SER A 74 -2.68 -6.34 -23.23
CA SER A 74 -2.41 -5.00 -22.65
C SER A 74 -1.92 -5.01 -21.19
N GLY A 75 -1.79 -6.18 -20.58
CA GLY A 75 -1.51 -6.34 -19.15
C GLY A 75 -2.73 -6.21 -18.23
N LEU A 76 -3.93 -5.92 -18.76
CA LEU A 76 -5.13 -5.71 -17.94
C LEU A 76 -5.50 -6.92 -17.06
N GLY A 77 -5.37 -8.13 -17.61
CA GLY A 77 -5.62 -9.37 -16.85
C GLY A 77 -4.67 -9.51 -15.66
N ARG A 78 -3.39 -9.14 -15.83
CA ARG A 78 -2.42 -9.13 -14.73
C ARG A 78 -2.85 -8.18 -13.62
N ILE A 79 -3.21 -6.95 -13.99
CA ILE A 79 -3.62 -5.91 -13.03
C ILE A 79 -4.86 -6.35 -12.24
N ILE A 80 -5.84 -6.98 -12.89
CA ILE A 80 -7.04 -7.53 -12.23
C ILE A 80 -6.67 -8.60 -11.21
N VAL A 81 -5.81 -9.56 -11.59
CA VAL A 81 -5.36 -10.64 -10.69
C VAL A 81 -4.58 -10.06 -9.51
N GLU A 82 -3.67 -9.11 -9.74
CA GLU A 82 -2.91 -8.42 -8.69
C GLU A 82 -3.81 -7.69 -7.68
N ASP A 83 -4.90 -7.08 -8.15
CA ASP A 83 -5.87 -6.38 -7.30
C ASP A 83 -6.70 -7.36 -6.44
N LEU A 84 -7.17 -8.46 -7.03
CA LEU A 84 -7.87 -9.53 -6.32
C LEU A 84 -6.96 -10.20 -5.27
N GLU A 85 -5.70 -10.43 -5.63
CA GLU A 85 -4.67 -10.91 -4.74
C GLU A 85 -4.41 -9.95 -3.56
N ARG A 86 -4.45 -8.64 -3.80
CA ARG A 86 -4.34 -7.63 -2.74
C ARG A 86 -5.53 -7.69 -1.78
N LEU A 87 -6.74 -7.83 -2.32
CA LEU A 87 -7.96 -8.01 -1.51
C LEU A 87 -7.90 -9.30 -0.69
N ALA A 88 -7.41 -10.39 -1.28
CA ALA A 88 -7.21 -11.66 -0.59
C ALA A 88 -6.26 -11.49 0.61
N ARG A 89 -5.10 -10.83 0.41
CA ARG A 89 -4.15 -10.54 1.51
C ARG A 89 -4.77 -9.68 2.60
N ALA A 90 -5.50 -8.63 2.23
CA ALA A 90 -6.20 -7.77 3.19
C ALA A 90 -7.23 -8.55 4.03
N ALA A 91 -7.79 -9.63 3.47
CA ALA A 91 -8.71 -10.55 4.12
C ALA A 91 -8.02 -11.71 4.86
N ARG A 92 -6.68 -11.70 4.99
CA ARG A 92 -5.86 -12.77 5.61
C ARG A 92 -6.02 -14.13 4.92
N ILE A 93 -6.26 -14.12 3.62
CA ILE A 93 -6.18 -15.32 2.78
C ILE A 93 -4.70 -15.66 2.56
N THR A 94 -4.33 -16.90 2.87
CA THR A 94 -2.97 -17.43 2.74
C THR A 94 -2.76 -18.22 1.44
N GLU A 95 -3.84 -18.58 0.76
CA GLU A 95 -3.77 -19.32 -0.49
C GLU A 95 -4.90 -18.94 -1.44
N VAL A 96 -4.54 -18.70 -2.71
CA VAL A 96 -5.51 -18.50 -3.79
C VAL A 96 -5.43 -19.68 -4.75
N ILE A 97 -6.57 -20.29 -4.98
CA ILE A 97 -6.76 -21.45 -5.86
C ILE A 97 -7.56 -21.00 -7.07
N LEU A 98 -7.31 -21.60 -8.22
CA LEU A 98 -8.09 -21.40 -9.44
C LEU A 98 -8.19 -22.68 -10.26
N LEU A 99 -9.20 -22.71 -11.12
CA LEU A 99 -9.35 -23.70 -12.19
C LEU A 99 -9.25 -22.98 -13.53
N THR A 100 -8.43 -23.50 -14.43
CA THR A 100 -8.29 -22.92 -15.77
C THR A 100 -8.18 -23.99 -16.86
N PRO A 101 -9.01 -23.94 -17.92
CA PRO A 101 -8.85 -24.86 -19.05
C PRO A 101 -7.82 -24.38 -20.07
N VAL A 102 -7.60 -23.06 -20.19
CA VAL A 102 -6.84 -22.47 -21.32
C VAL A 102 -5.82 -21.41 -20.92
N ALA A 103 -5.81 -20.94 -19.67
CA ALA A 103 -4.97 -19.82 -19.23
C ALA A 103 -3.83 -20.24 -18.30
N GLN A 104 -3.44 -21.52 -18.29
CA GLN A 104 -2.37 -22.03 -17.43
C GLN A 104 -1.09 -21.19 -17.51
N ARG A 105 -0.55 -20.97 -18.72
CA ARG A 105 0.67 -20.15 -18.93
C ARG A 105 0.54 -18.71 -18.42
N PHE A 106 -0.65 -18.12 -18.49
CA PHE A 106 -0.87 -16.78 -17.96
C PHE A 106 -0.74 -16.77 -16.43
N PHE A 107 -1.33 -17.76 -15.75
CA PHE A 107 -1.25 -17.86 -14.30
C PHE A 107 0.11 -18.35 -13.79
N GLU A 108 0.84 -19.17 -14.55
CA GLU A 108 2.23 -19.53 -14.26
C GLU A 108 3.12 -18.27 -14.19
N HIS A 109 3.00 -17.35 -15.16
CA HIS A 109 3.71 -16.07 -15.12
C HIS A 109 3.32 -15.18 -13.94
N GLN A 110 2.14 -15.41 -13.35
CA GLN A 110 1.64 -14.71 -12.16
C GLN A 110 2.06 -15.43 -10.86
N GLY A 111 2.84 -16.51 -10.94
CA GLY A 111 3.36 -17.26 -9.79
C GLY A 111 2.43 -18.35 -9.26
N TYR A 112 1.38 -18.71 -9.99
CA TYR A 112 0.56 -19.88 -9.67
C TYR A 112 1.26 -21.16 -10.15
N ARG A 113 1.11 -22.23 -9.39
CA ARG A 113 1.68 -23.55 -9.69
C ARG A 113 0.56 -24.54 -9.89
N VAL A 114 0.75 -25.50 -10.77
CA VAL A 114 -0.19 -26.62 -10.93
C VAL A 114 -0.17 -27.46 -9.65
N ILE A 115 -1.34 -27.78 -9.12
CA ILE A 115 -1.54 -28.65 -7.96
C ILE A 115 -2.53 -29.76 -8.29
N ASP A 116 -2.53 -30.83 -7.49
CA ASP A 116 -3.58 -31.84 -7.59
C ASP A 116 -4.90 -31.28 -7.04
N ARG A 117 -6.01 -31.52 -7.74
CA ARG A 117 -7.35 -31.13 -7.30
C ARG A 117 -7.72 -31.72 -5.94
N HIS A 118 -7.15 -32.86 -5.58
CA HIS A 118 -7.41 -33.53 -4.30
C HIS A 118 -6.66 -32.87 -3.13
N GLU A 119 -5.63 -32.08 -3.39
CA GLU A 119 -4.87 -31.33 -2.38
C GLU A 119 -5.59 -30.04 -1.96
N VAL A 120 -6.58 -29.59 -2.74
CA VAL A 120 -7.39 -28.41 -2.46
C VAL A 120 -8.22 -28.61 -1.18
N PRO A 121 -8.35 -27.60 -0.29
CA PRO A 121 -9.20 -27.72 0.90
C PRO A 121 -10.64 -28.13 0.58
N ARG A 122 -11.23 -29.01 1.41
CA ARG A 122 -12.57 -29.59 1.17
C ARG A 122 -13.66 -28.54 0.98
N ASP A 123 -13.58 -27.41 1.67
CA ASP A 123 -14.54 -26.31 1.54
C ASP A 123 -14.52 -25.70 0.14
N VAL A 124 -13.32 -25.62 -0.48
CA VAL A 124 -13.16 -25.14 -1.86
C VAL A 124 -13.57 -26.23 -2.85
N GLN A 125 -13.26 -27.51 -2.59
CA GLN A 125 -13.73 -28.63 -3.42
C GLN A 125 -15.27 -28.72 -3.46
N GLY A 126 -15.95 -28.26 -2.41
CA GLY A 126 -17.41 -28.20 -2.33
C GLY A 126 -18.06 -27.10 -3.16
N SER A 127 -17.28 -26.19 -3.77
CA SER A 127 -17.81 -25.07 -4.55
C SER A 127 -18.43 -25.51 -5.89
N GLU A 128 -19.32 -24.69 -6.45
CA GLU A 128 -19.99 -25.00 -7.73
C GLU A 128 -18.98 -25.13 -8.89
N GLU A 129 -17.87 -24.40 -8.81
CA GLU A 129 -16.77 -24.43 -9.78
C GLU A 129 -16.05 -25.77 -9.82
N PHE A 130 -15.80 -26.38 -8.67
CA PHE A 130 -15.17 -27.70 -8.60
C PHE A 130 -16.15 -28.84 -8.89
N ARG A 131 -17.43 -28.66 -8.54
CA ARG A 131 -18.44 -29.71 -8.65
C ARG A 131 -19.06 -29.86 -10.04
N SER A 132 -19.32 -28.75 -10.74
CA SER A 132 -20.15 -28.79 -11.94
C SER A 132 -19.73 -27.84 -13.05
N LEU A 133 -19.12 -26.69 -12.75
CA LEU A 133 -18.92 -25.65 -13.77
C LEU A 133 -17.60 -25.76 -14.53
N CYS A 134 -16.56 -26.31 -13.91
CA CYS A 134 -15.31 -26.61 -14.61
C CYS A 134 -15.21 -28.12 -14.87
N PRO A 135 -14.88 -28.53 -16.11
CA PRO A 135 -14.72 -29.95 -16.41
C PRO A 135 -13.59 -30.55 -15.56
N ALA A 136 -13.63 -31.85 -15.29
CA ALA A 136 -12.57 -32.57 -14.56
C ALA A 136 -11.17 -32.35 -15.17
N SER A 137 -11.10 -32.04 -16.47
CA SER A 137 -9.88 -31.76 -17.23
C SER A 137 -9.28 -30.37 -17.03
N ALA A 138 -9.95 -29.41 -16.38
CA ALA A 138 -9.36 -28.09 -16.16
C ALA A 138 -8.15 -28.19 -15.22
N THR A 139 -7.06 -27.49 -15.55
CA THR A 139 -5.86 -27.47 -14.70
C THR A 139 -6.19 -26.75 -13.39
N CYS A 140 -5.91 -27.40 -12.27
CA CYS A 140 -5.99 -26.78 -10.95
C CYS A 140 -4.66 -26.13 -10.61
N MET A 141 -4.72 -24.87 -10.17
CA MET A 141 -3.52 -24.13 -9.83
C MET A 141 -3.72 -23.40 -8.51
N ALA A 142 -2.65 -23.29 -7.74
CA ALA A 142 -2.63 -22.55 -6.48
C ALA A 142 -1.43 -21.63 -6.41
N LYS A 143 -1.61 -20.55 -5.65
CA LYS A 143 -0.55 -19.64 -5.25
C LYS A 143 -0.69 -19.41 -3.75
N THR A 144 0.32 -19.82 -3.01
CA THR A 144 0.48 -19.39 -1.63
C THR A 144 0.63 -17.88 -1.64
N LEU A 145 -0.35 -17.19 -1.08
CA LEU A 145 -0.20 -15.81 -0.70
C LEU A 145 0.58 -15.85 0.60
N ALA A 146 1.90 -15.79 0.50
CA ALA A 146 2.71 -15.57 1.70
C ALA A 146 2.03 -14.43 2.48
N GLU A 147 1.75 -14.65 3.79
CA GLU A 147 1.63 -13.52 4.72
C GLU A 147 2.76 -12.60 4.34
N PRO A 148 2.51 -11.32 4.04
CA PRO A 148 3.41 -10.50 3.26
C PRO A 148 4.85 -10.69 3.73
N SER A 149 5.54 -11.65 3.13
CA SER A 149 6.98 -11.77 3.13
C SER A 149 7.32 -10.81 2.03
N GLN A 150 7.08 -9.54 2.36
CA GLN A 150 7.70 -8.43 1.70
C GLN A 150 9.17 -8.81 1.60
N PRO A 151 9.84 -8.57 0.47
CA PRO A 151 11.26 -8.82 0.41
C PRO A 151 11.86 -8.12 1.62
N MET A 152 12.31 -8.93 2.58
CA MET A 152 13.10 -8.41 3.67
C MET A 152 14.37 -8.00 2.95
N THR A 153 14.55 -6.70 2.78
CA THR A 153 15.88 -6.17 2.99
C THR A 153 16.34 -6.76 4.33
N ASP A 154 17.55 -7.33 4.42
CA ASP A 154 18.09 -7.93 5.67
C ASP A 154 18.02 -6.96 6.88
N ARG A 155 17.71 -5.69 6.63
CA ARG A 155 17.47 -4.62 7.58
C ARG A 155 16.18 -3.84 7.26
N PRO A 156 15.57 -3.17 8.25
CA PRO A 156 14.50 -2.20 8.00
C PRO A 156 14.93 -1.06 7.06
N TYR A 157 13.96 -0.45 6.37
CA TYR A 157 14.17 0.80 5.63
C TYR A 157 14.35 1.96 6.61
N ASN A 158 15.47 2.66 6.51
CA ASN A 158 15.80 3.79 7.34
C ASN A 158 15.26 5.08 6.71
N VAL A 159 14.46 5.82 7.47
CA VAL A 159 13.75 7.02 7.03
C VAL A 159 14.15 8.19 7.90
N LEU A 160 14.74 9.23 7.32
CA LEU A 160 15.14 10.44 8.05
C LEU A 160 14.18 11.60 7.78
N PHE A 161 13.59 12.15 8.83
CA PHE A 161 12.78 13.37 8.76
C PHE A 161 13.59 14.61 9.17
N LEU A 162 13.69 15.57 8.26
CA LEU A 162 14.43 16.81 8.47
C LEU A 162 13.47 17.97 8.74
N CYS A 163 13.74 18.71 9.81
CA CYS A 163 13.21 20.05 9.97
C CYS A 163 14.31 21.00 10.48
N THR A 164 14.01 22.27 10.71
CA THR A 164 15.04 23.21 11.20
C THR A 164 15.47 22.86 12.62
N GLY A 165 14.52 22.77 13.56
CA GLY A 165 14.82 22.69 14.99
C GLY A 165 14.90 21.30 15.61
N ASN A 166 14.46 20.25 14.90
CA ASN A 166 14.26 18.88 15.42
C ASN A 166 13.67 18.84 16.84
N SER A 167 12.52 19.51 16.98
CA SER A 167 11.86 19.71 18.27
C SER A 167 10.37 19.31 18.25
N ALA A 168 9.67 19.50 17.12
CA ALA A 168 8.25 19.16 16.98
C ALA A 168 7.97 18.24 15.79
N ARG A 169 7.82 18.80 14.57
CA ARG A 169 7.35 18.08 13.36
C ARG A 169 8.12 16.80 13.06
N SER A 170 9.46 16.86 12.99
CA SER A 170 10.26 15.69 12.66
C SER A 170 10.27 14.64 13.79
N ILE A 171 10.11 15.06 15.06
CA ILE A 171 9.95 14.14 16.20
C ILE A 171 8.61 13.38 16.12
N LEU A 172 7.52 14.08 15.81
CA LEU A 172 6.22 13.43 15.58
C LEU A 172 6.31 12.42 14.43
N ALA A 173 7.02 12.77 13.35
CA ALA A 173 7.20 11.90 12.20
C ALA A 173 8.07 10.66 12.50
N GLU A 174 9.13 10.79 13.31
CA GLU A 174 9.95 9.66 13.80
C GLU A 174 9.08 8.67 14.57
N ALA A 175 8.31 9.15 15.55
CA ALA A 175 7.43 8.30 16.37
C ALA A 175 6.34 7.60 15.53
N LEU A 176 5.68 8.35 14.64
CA LEU A 176 4.65 7.81 13.73
C LEU A 176 5.22 6.75 12.78
N THR A 177 6.42 6.96 12.26
CA THR A 177 7.06 6.00 11.34
C THR A 177 7.44 4.72 12.05
N ASN A 178 7.96 4.80 13.28
CA ASN A 178 8.26 3.62 14.09
C ASN A 178 6.99 2.83 14.45
N GLN A 179 5.87 3.52 14.69
CA GLN A 179 4.58 2.88 14.94
C GLN A 179 4.00 2.20 13.71
N TRP A 180 3.82 2.94 12.61
CA TRP A 180 3.15 2.43 11.42
C TRP A 180 4.05 1.55 10.56
N GLY A 181 5.37 1.70 10.72
CA GLY A 181 6.35 0.89 10.03
C GLY A 181 6.42 -0.56 10.49
N ARG A 182 5.96 -0.88 11.71
CA ARG A 182 5.85 -2.26 12.24
C ARG A 182 7.10 -3.11 11.98
N GLY A 183 8.28 -2.55 12.22
CA GLY A 183 9.58 -3.20 12.01
C GLY A 183 10.10 -3.17 10.56
N ARG A 184 9.25 -2.84 9.57
CA ARG A 184 9.69 -2.62 8.17
C ARG A 184 10.43 -1.31 7.98
N PHE A 185 10.04 -0.28 8.72
CA PHE A 185 10.69 1.02 8.69
C PHE A 185 11.25 1.34 10.06
N ARG A 186 12.40 2.01 10.04
CA ARG A 186 13.01 2.66 11.18
C ARG A 186 13.06 4.15 10.91
N GLY A 187 12.28 4.90 11.67
CA GLY A 187 12.24 6.35 11.64
C GLY A 187 13.40 6.96 12.43
N PHE A 188 13.95 8.02 11.86
CA PHE A 188 14.89 8.94 12.48
C PHE A 188 14.44 10.36 12.19
N SER A 189 14.89 11.32 13.00
CA SER A 189 14.66 12.74 12.77
C SER A 189 15.93 13.54 13.01
N ALA A 190 16.08 14.67 12.35
CA ALA A 190 17.20 15.56 12.62
C ALA A 190 16.90 17.01 12.25
N GLY A 191 17.77 17.88 12.74
CA GLY A 191 17.68 19.33 12.64
C GLY A 191 18.86 19.92 11.89
N SER A 192 18.65 20.93 11.06
CA SER A 192 19.75 21.76 10.56
C SER A 192 20.32 22.66 11.66
N HIS A 193 19.43 23.17 12.53
CA HIS A 193 19.73 23.99 13.69
C HIS A 193 18.95 23.45 14.91
N PRO A 194 19.36 22.31 15.50
CA PRO A 194 18.64 21.67 16.60
C PRO A 194 18.44 22.60 17.80
N ARG A 195 17.24 22.62 18.38
CA ARG A 195 16.87 23.56 19.47
C ARG A 195 17.34 23.15 20.87
N GLY A 196 18.08 22.06 21.02
CA GLY A 196 18.54 21.54 22.32
C GLY A 196 17.54 20.62 23.04
N GLU A 197 16.24 20.79 22.80
CA GLU A 197 15.20 19.96 23.42
C GLU A 197 14.01 19.64 22.50
N VAL A 198 13.32 18.55 22.82
CA VAL A 198 12.05 18.18 22.19
C VAL A 198 10.93 19.03 22.78
N HIS A 199 10.05 19.56 21.94
CA HIS A 199 8.97 20.44 22.37
C HIS A 199 8.01 19.70 23.33
N PRO A 200 7.67 20.28 24.50
CA PRO A 200 6.84 19.60 25.51
C PRO A 200 5.50 19.10 24.99
N ILE A 201 4.75 19.94 24.25
CA ILE A 201 3.46 19.55 23.64
C ILE A 201 3.62 18.38 22.66
N ALA A 202 4.75 18.27 21.95
CA ALA A 202 4.96 17.13 21.05
C ALA A 202 5.05 15.82 21.85
N LEU A 203 5.85 15.80 22.92
CA LEU A 203 5.97 14.63 23.81
C LEU A 203 4.63 14.30 24.47
N GLU A 204 3.92 15.31 24.97
CA GLU A 204 2.64 15.12 25.62
C GLU A 204 1.57 14.58 24.66
N LEU A 205 1.52 15.11 23.43
CA LEU A 205 0.64 14.59 22.38
C LEU A 205 0.97 13.13 22.05
N LEU A 206 2.25 12.78 21.89
CA LEU A 206 2.65 11.39 21.64
C LEU A 206 2.22 10.45 22.79
N ARG A 207 2.37 10.88 24.05
CA ARG A 207 1.88 10.13 25.21
C ARG A 207 0.37 9.93 25.17
N HIS A 208 -0.40 10.97 24.87
CA HIS A 208 -1.87 10.88 24.75
C HIS A 208 -2.29 9.92 23.63
N MET A 209 -1.54 9.87 22.53
CA MET A 209 -1.76 8.94 21.42
C MET A 209 -1.21 7.54 21.70
N LYS A 210 -0.62 7.30 22.88
CA LYS A 210 0.01 6.04 23.31
C LYS A 210 1.12 5.57 22.35
N LEU A 211 1.88 6.53 21.83
CA LEU A 211 3.04 6.27 20.98
C LEU A 211 4.33 6.24 21.81
N PRO A 212 5.31 5.41 21.43
CA PRO A 212 6.59 5.34 22.13
C PRO A 212 7.33 6.67 22.03
N ILE A 213 7.96 7.07 23.13
CA ILE A 213 8.74 8.31 23.23
C ILE A 213 10.19 8.07 23.66
N GLU A 214 10.53 6.84 23.97
CA GLU A 214 11.83 6.42 24.44
C GLU A 214 12.89 6.66 23.35
N GLY A 215 13.97 7.34 23.71
CA GLY A 215 15.06 7.65 22.77
C GLY A 215 14.80 8.82 21.82
N LEU A 216 13.60 9.43 21.86
CA LEU A 216 13.36 10.68 21.14
C LEU A 216 14.21 11.81 21.74
N ARG A 217 15.02 12.43 20.90
CA ARG A 217 15.88 13.56 21.27
C ARG A 217 16.09 14.47 20.08
N THR A 218 16.47 15.71 20.37
CA THR A 218 16.95 16.61 19.33
C THR A 218 18.36 16.20 18.89
N LYS A 219 18.65 16.29 17.60
CA LYS A 219 19.92 15.90 17.00
C LYS A 219 20.19 16.63 15.68
N SER A 220 21.47 16.90 15.42
CA SER A 220 21.89 17.51 14.15
C SER A 220 21.84 16.48 13.03
N TRP A 221 21.48 16.93 11.84
CA TRP A 221 21.53 16.10 10.64
C TRP A 221 22.94 15.60 10.29
N GLY A 222 23.99 16.22 10.86
CA GLY A 222 25.38 15.83 10.65
C GLY A 222 25.69 14.46 11.22
N GLU A 223 24.95 14.03 12.25
CA GLU A 223 25.03 12.68 12.81
C GLU A 223 24.74 11.60 11.75
N PHE A 224 23.87 11.91 10.78
CA PHE A 224 23.45 10.98 9.73
C PHE A 224 24.32 11.06 8.46
N ALA A 225 25.18 12.08 8.38
CA ALA A 225 26.15 12.25 7.29
C ALA A 225 27.56 11.75 7.68
N ALA A 226 27.78 11.42 8.96
CA ALA A 226 29.06 10.96 9.47
C ALA A 226 29.43 9.55 8.97
N PRO A 227 30.73 9.21 8.85
CA PRO A 227 31.16 7.84 8.58
C PRO A 227 30.62 6.86 9.62
N GLY A 228 30.06 5.74 9.16
CA GLY A 228 29.46 4.71 10.03
C GLY A 228 28.03 5.03 10.48
N ALA A 229 27.44 6.16 10.05
CA ALA A 229 26.03 6.42 10.25
C ALA A 229 25.15 5.35 9.58
N ALA A 230 23.93 5.18 10.11
CA ALA A 230 22.97 4.25 9.55
C ALA A 230 22.67 4.60 8.08
N PRO A 231 22.71 3.64 7.13
CA PRO A 231 22.45 3.91 5.72
C PRO A 231 21.00 4.38 5.56
N LEU A 232 20.78 5.49 4.87
CA LEU A 232 19.44 6.05 4.67
C LEU A 232 18.86 5.55 3.35
N ASP A 233 17.59 5.13 3.38
CA ASP A 233 16.85 4.76 2.17
C ASP A 233 15.92 5.90 1.73
N PHE A 234 15.42 6.67 2.70
CA PHE A 234 14.51 7.80 2.48
C PHE A 234 14.89 9.02 3.32
N VAL A 235 14.78 10.21 2.72
CA VAL A 235 14.95 11.49 3.44
C VAL A 235 13.79 12.42 3.11
N PHE A 236 13.04 12.85 4.13
CA PHE A 236 11.88 13.70 3.97
C PHE A 236 12.05 15.03 4.69
N THR A 237 11.92 16.14 3.97
CA THR A 237 11.90 17.48 4.57
C THR A 237 10.46 17.85 4.94
N VAL A 238 10.24 18.27 6.18
CA VAL A 238 8.88 18.62 6.68
C VAL A 238 8.71 20.11 6.99
N CYS A 239 9.74 20.92 6.76
CA CYS A 239 9.65 22.38 6.75
C CYS A 239 10.28 22.95 5.47
N ASP A 240 9.76 24.10 5.03
CA ASP A 240 10.21 24.76 3.80
C ASP A 240 11.68 25.23 3.91
N ASN A 241 12.09 25.70 5.09
CA ASN A 241 13.49 26.07 5.34
C ASN A 241 14.45 24.90 5.16
N ALA A 242 14.12 23.70 5.68
CA ALA A 242 14.98 22.54 5.49
C ALA A 242 15.00 22.03 4.03
N ALA A 243 13.96 22.35 3.24
CA ALA A 243 13.95 22.07 1.81
C ALA A 243 14.80 23.07 1.00
N GLY A 244 14.93 24.30 1.47
CA GLY A 244 15.73 25.36 0.82
C GLY A 244 17.19 25.43 1.26
N GLU A 245 17.59 24.74 2.33
CA GLU A 245 18.97 24.66 2.78
C GLU A 245 19.77 23.61 1.97
N VAL A 246 21.06 23.87 1.76
CA VAL A 246 21.96 22.93 1.09
C VAL A 246 22.17 21.72 2.01
N CYS A 247 21.37 20.68 1.80
CA CYS A 247 21.50 19.43 2.54
C CYS A 247 22.88 18.79 2.28
N PRO A 248 23.48 18.15 3.29
CA PRO A 248 24.72 17.41 3.09
C PRO A 248 24.50 16.25 2.11
N TYR A 249 25.57 15.83 1.46
CA TYR A 249 25.55 14.61 0.65
C TYR A 249 25.26 13.39 1.53
N TRP A 250 24.21 12.65 1.19
CA TRP A 250 23.83 11.43 1.89
C TRP A 250 24.49 10.20 1.22
N PRO A 251 25.31 9.42 1.94
CA PRO A 251 25.80 8.14 1.44
C PRO A 251 24.63 7.25 1.00
N GLY A 252 24.74 6.62 -0.18
CA GLY A 252 23.72 5.71 -0.72
C GLY A 252 22.61 6.36 -1.56
N GLN A 253 22.60 7.70 -1.72
CA GLN A 253 21.63 8.43 -2.54
C GLN A 253 20.15 8.09 -2.24
N PRO A 254 19.69 8.32 -1.00
CA PRO A 254 18.32 8.04 -0.59
C PRO A 254 17.30 8.76 -1.49
N VAL A 255 16.10 8.19 -1.58
CA VAL A 255 14.99 8.84 -2.28
C VAL A 255 14.46 9.98 -1.41
N THR A 256 14.34 11.17 -1.97
CA THR A 256 14.02 12.39 -1.22
C THR A 256 12.66 12.93 -1.59
N ALA A 257 11.88 13.44 -0.63
CA ALA A 257 10.65 14.16 -0.92
C ALA A 257 10.39 15.29 0.10
N HIS A 258 9.59 16.27 -0.30
CA HIS A 258 9.19 17.37 0.57
C HIS A 258 7.72 17.23 1.00
N TRP A 259 7.50 17.12 2.31
CA TRP A 259 6.20 16.98 2.94
C TRP A 259 5.95 18.15 3.89
N GLY A 260 5.84 19.37 3.36
CA GLY A 260 5.64 20.59 4.16
C GLY A 260 4.50 20.46 5.18
N VAL A 261 4.80 20.78 6.44
CA VAL A 261 3.86 20.85 7.55
C VAL A 261 4.06 22.20 8.25
N PRO A 262 2.98 22.98 8.49
CA PRO A 262 3.04 24.23 9.25
C PRO A 262 3.76 24.01 10.58
N ASP A 263 4.54 24.99 11.06
CA ASP A 263 5.25 24.84 12.33
C ASP A 263 4.30 25.02 13.53
N PRO A 264 3.92 23.96 14.25
CA PRO A 264 3.02 24.12 15.39
C PRO A 264 3.68 24.89 16.54
N ALA A 265 5.02 24.90 16.60
CA ALA A 265 5.77 25.64 17.61
C ALA A 265 5.87 27.15 17.32
N ALA A 266 5.45 27.60 16.14
CA ALA A 266 5.40 29.04 15.81
C ALA A 266 4.07 29.69 16.22
N VAL A 267 3.03 28.89 16.50
CA VAL A 267 1.70 29.39 16.87
C VAL A 267 1.76 30.09 18.23
N GLN A 268 1.36 31.35 18.24
CA GLN A 268 1.18 32.16 19.44
C GLN A 268 -0.28 32.11 19.90
N GLY A 269 -0.53 32.38 21.17
CA GLY A 269 -1.89 32.39 21.73
C GLY A 269 -2.03 31.45 22.94
N SER A 270 -3.27 31.08 23.21
CA SER A 270 -3.67 30.20 24.31
C SER A 270 -3.09 28.79 24.15
N GLU A 271 -2.98 28.05 25.26
CA GLU A 271 -2.54 26.64 25.23
C GLU A 271 -3.44 25.79 24.34
N THR A 272 -4.75 26.05 24.32
CA THR A 272 -5.70 25.36 23.43
C THR A 272 -5.35 25.54 21.96
N GLU A 273 -5.04 26.77 21.53
CA GLU A 273 -4.67 27.05 20.13
C GLU A 273 -3.37 26.36 19.73
N LYS A 274 -2.37 26.36 20.62
CA LYS A 274 -1.13 25.60 20.41
C LYS A 274 -1.43 24.11 20.28
N TRP A 275 -2.22 23.54 21.18
CA TRP A 275 -2.62 22.13 21.12
C TRP A 275 -3.35 21.75 19.84
N VAL A 276 -4.25 22.62 19.34
CA VAL A 276 -4.92 22.42 18.05
C VAL A 276 -3.88 22.35 16.92
N ALA A 277 -2.93 23.28 16.86
CA ALA A 277 -1.89 23.29 15.84
C ALA A 277 -0.99 22.04 15.87
N PHE A 278 -0.64 21.55 17.07
CA PHE A 278 0.10 20.30 17.25
C PHE A 278 -0.70 19.08 16.76
N ARG A 279 -2.00 19.02 17.07
CA ARG A 279 -2.89 17.94 16.62
C ARG A 279 -3.09 17.94 15.10
N GLU A 280 -3.19 19.11 14.49
CA GLU A 280 -3.29 19.25 13.04
C GLU A 280 -2.00 18.78 12.35
N SER A 281 -0.84 19.21 12.86
CA SER A 281 0.46 18.77 12.37
C SER A 281 0.63 17.25 12.49
N PHE A 282 0.22 16.68 13.63
CA PHE A 282 0.21 15.24 13.85
C PHE A 282 -0.68 14.52 12.83
N ARG A 283 -1.91 14.99 12.62
CA ARG A 283 -2.86 14.38 11.69
C ARG A 283 -2.35 14.39 10.24
N LEU A 284 -1.73 15.49 9.81
CA LEU A 284 -1.12 15.60 8.49
C LEU A 284 0.01 14.58 8.31
N LEU A 285 0.92 14.49 9.29
CA LEU A 285 2.03 13.54 9.27
C LEU A 285 1.53 12.09 9.33
N ASP A 286 0.57 11.80 10.21
CA ASP A 286 0.00 10.46 10.39
C ASP A 286 -0.61 9.93 9.09
N ASN A 287 -1.40 10.74 8.39
CA ASN A 287 -1.98 10.37 7.10
C ASN A 287 -0.90 10.10 6.04
N ARG A 288 0.08 10.99 5.91
CA ARG A 288 1.17 10.84 4.93
C ARG A 288 2.01 9.59 5.22
N ILE A 289 2.36 9.36 6.49
CA ILE A 289 3.17 8.22 6.93
C ILE A 289 2.39 6.91 6.75
N LYS A 290 1.08 6.86 7.02
CA LYS A 290 0.27 5.66 6.74
C LYS A 290 0.23 5.31 5.26
N ILE A 291 0.10 6.31 4.38
CA ILE A 291 0.15 6.07 2.93
C ILE A 291 1.56 5.57 2.55
N PHE A 292 2.60 6.26 2.97
CA PHE A 292 4.00 5.88 2.70
C PHE A 292 4.32 4.46 3.17
N THR A 293 4.01 4.15 4.42
CA THR A 293 4.28 2.84 5.03
C THR A 293 3.37 1.73 4.51
N SER A 294 2.40 2.02 3.65
CA SER A 294 1.62 1.01 2.91
C SER A 294 2.07 0.82 1.45
N LEU A 295 3.03 1.62 0.95
CA LEU A 295 3.50 1.50 -0.42
C LEU A 295 4.16 0.12 -0.67
N PRO A 296 3.91 -0.50 -1.84
CA PRO A 296 4.55 -1.75 -2.25
C PRO A 296 5.94 -1.44 -2.83
N LEU A 297 6.88 -1.04 -1.97
CA LEU A 297 8.21 -0.55 -2.37
C LEU A 297 8.94 -1.50 -3.33
N ALA A 298 8.81 -2.81 -3.11
CA ALA A 298 9.40 -3.85 -3.95
C ALA A 298 8.93 -3.88 -5.41
N SER A 299 7.71 -3.39 -5.68
CA SER A 299 7.12 -3.39 -7.02
C SER A 299 7.25 -2.04 -7.73
N LEU A 300 7.84 -1.04 -7.09
CA LEU A 300 7.99 0.29 -7.64
C LEU A 300 9.43 0.48 -8.13
N ASP A 301 9.58 0.89 -9.39
CA ASP A 301 10.86 1.43 -9.86
C ASP A 301 11.13 2.81 -9.21
N ARG A 302 12.37 3.28 -9.27
CA ARG A 302 12.81 4.52 -8.61
C ARG A 302 12.00 5.74 -9.05
N VAL A 303 11.60 5.80 -10.32
CA VAL A 303 10.86 6.94 -10.89
C VAL A 303 9.44 6.96 -10.33
N LYS A 304 8.72 5.84 -10.39
CA LYS A 304 7.37 5.72 -9.83
C LYS A 304 7.37 5.90 -8.32
N LEU A 305 8.40 5.42 -7.63
CA LEU A 305 8.55 5.62 -6.19
C LEU A 305 8.68 7.12 -5.89
N GLN A 306 9.55 7.84 -6.59
CA GLN A 306 9.69 9.29 -6.46
C GLN A 306 8.35 10.02 -6.68
N GLU A 307 7.66 9.73 -7.79
CA GLU A 307 6.35 10.33 -8.11
C GLU A 307 5.31 10.11 -6.99
N ARG A 308 5.27 8.89 -6.41
CA ARG A 308 4.36 8.57 -5.30
C ARG A 308 4.71 9.32 -4.03
N LEU A 309 5.99 9.44 -3.69
CA LEU A 309 6.45 10.18 -2.52
C LEU A 309 6.16 11.67 -2.63
N ASP A 310 6.33 12.25 -3.81
CA ASP A 310 5.99 13.64 -4.08
C ASP A 310 4.47 13.89 -4.03
N ALA A 311 3.67 12.94 -4.53
CA ALA A 311 2.22 13.01 -4.46
C ALA A 311 1.70 12.97 -3.01
N ILE A 312 2.33 12.18 -2.12
CA ILE A 312 2.00 12.15 -0.68
C ILE A 312 2.21 13.54 -0.04
N GLY A 313 3.25 14.26 -0.42
CA GLY A 313 3.50 15.62 0.06
C GLY A 313 2.42 16.62 -0.36
N LYS A 314 1.91 16.48 -1.60
CA LYS A 314 0.93 17.39 -2.21
C LYS A 314 -0.53 17.10 -1.85
N ALA A 315 -0.83 15.88 -1.37
CA ALA A 315 -2.18 15.50 -0.99
C ALA A 315 -2.69 16.38 0.16
N ARG A 316 -3.77 17.15 -0.09
CA ARG A 316 -4.49 17.85 0.97
C ARG A 316 -5.36 16.83 1.72
N PRO A 317 -5.46 16.91 3.06
CA PRO A 317 -6.41 16.09 3.78
C PRO A 317 -7.84 16.40 3.31
N GLU A 318 -8.63 15.37 3.03
CA GLU A 318 -10.07 15.53 2.80
C GLU A 318 -10.70 16.22 4.02
N GLY A 319 -11.44 17.31 3.79
CA GLY A 319 -12.16 18.06 4.82
C GLY A 319 -11.63 19.45 5.20
N ALA A 320 -10.66 20.03 4.48
CA ALA A 320 -10.37 21.46 4.58
C ALA A 320 -11.22 22.23 3.55
N ALA A 321 -12.42 22.63 3.97
CA ALA A 321 -13.21 23.67 3.32
C ALA A 321 -12.81 25.03 3.90
#